data_AF-A0A970HFJ6-F1
#
_entry.id   AF-A0A970HFJ6-F1
#
_cell.length_a   1.000
_cell.length_b   1.000
_cell.length_c   1.000
_cell.angle_alpha   90.00
_cell.angle_beta   90.00
_cell.angle_gamma   90.00
#
_symmetry.space_group_name_H-M   'P 1'
#
loop_
_entity.id
_entity.type
_entity.pdbx_description
1 polymer ?
#
loop_
_entity_poly.entity_id
_entity_poly.type
_entity_poly.pdbx_seq_one_letter_code
_entity_poly.pdbx_strand_id
1 'polypeptide(L)'
;GEAKSGGRHRSSTLCDAFEAVVGALYLDGGLDVARRFVLSSVAEEIGRVIAGDALVDPKTQLQELVQARQQETPMYRLVKTEGPDHNKTFTVEVYWQDQVWGTGRGRSKKAAEQAAAKEALDRIAVTNA
;
A
#
# COMPACT_ATOMS: atom_id res chain seq x y z
N GLY A 1 -10.00 26.56 -15.11
CA GLY A 1 -9.75 26.46 -13.66
C GLY A 1 -8.81 25.31 -13.38
N GLU A 2 -9.30 24.08 -13.47
CA GLU A 2 -8.60 22.81 -13.16
C GLU A 2 -7.23 22.60 -13.85
N ALA A 3 -7.12 22.88 -15.15
CA ALA A 3 -5.83 22.77 -15.85
C ALA A 3 -4.76 23.74 -15.32
N LYS A 4 -5.16 24.92 -14.82
CA LYS A 4 -4.25 25.91 -14.22
C LYS A 4 -3.86 25.55 -12.78
N SER A 5 -4.62 24.69 -12.10
CA SER A 5 -4.34 24.19 -10.75
C SER A 5 -3.67 22.81 -10.74
N GLY A 6 -3.17 22.35 -11.90
CA GLY A 6 -2.43 21.09 -12.01
C GLY A 6 -3.28 19.83 -11.99
N GLY A 7 -4.61 19.93 -12.16
CA GLY A 7 -5.54 18.80 -12.10
C GLY A 7 -5.19 17.64 -13.05
N ARG A 8 -4.54 17.94 -14.18
CA ARG A 8 -4.07 16.94 -15.16
C ARG A 8 -3.09 15.92 -14.59
N HIS A 9 -2.40 16.25 -13.50
CA HIS A 9 -1.43 15.37 -12.85
C HIS A 9 -1.94 14.82 -11.50
N ARG A 10 -3.17 15.18 -11.10
CA ARG A 10 -3.75 14.68 -9.86
C ARG A 10 -4.24 13.25 -10.08
N SER A 11 -3.69 12.30 -9.32
CA SER A 11 -4.04 10.88 -9.43
C SER A 11 -5.53 10.62 -9.27
N SER A 12 -6.20 11.27 -8.32
CA SER A 12 -7.64 11.12 -8.11
C SER A 12 -8.44 11.55 -9.35
N THR A 13 -8.11 12.70 -9.94
CA THR A 13 -8.79 13.20 -11.16
C THR A 13 -8.55 12.29 -12.37
N LEU A 14 -7.36 11.71 -12.50
CA LEU A 14 -7.08 10.72 -13.55
C LEU A 14 -7.85 9.41 -13.32
N CYS A 15 -8.00 8.98 -12.07
CA CYS A 15 -8.78 7.81 -11.69
C CYS A 15 -10.26 8.01 -12.01
N ASP A 16 -10.84 9.15 -11.59
CA ASP A 16 -12.23 9.49 -11.88
C ASP A 16 -12.50 9.51 -13.39
N ALA A 17 -11.57 10.06 -14.17
CA ALA A 17 -11.68 10.09 -15.63
C ALA A 17 -11.60 8.68 -16.25
N PHE A 18 -10.72 7.82 -15.74
CA PHE A 18 -10.63 6.43 -16.18
C PHE A 18 -11.93 5.67 -15.89
N GLU A 19 -12.49 5.80 -14.68
CA GLU A 19 -13.76 5.18 -14.30
C GLU A 19 -14.93 5.66 -15.17
N ALA A 20 -14.97 6.95 -15.49
CA ALA A 20 -15.99 7.51 -16.38
C ALA A 20 -15.93 6.89 -17.80
N VAL A 21 -14.72 6.67 -18.34
CA VAL A 21 -14.55 6.01 -19.64
C VAL A 21 -14.99 4.54 -19.58
N VAL A 22 -14.64 3.82 -18.51
CA VAL A 22 -15.09 2.42 -18.30
C VAL A 22 -16.62 2.36 -18.22
N GLY A 23 -17.24 3.30 -17.50
CA GLY A 23 -18.70 3.42 -17.41
C GLY A 23 -19.36 3.69 -18.77
N ALA A 24 -18.79 4.59 -19.57
CA ALA A 24 -19.28 4.86 -20.92
C ALA A 24 -19.19 3.61 -21.83
N LEU A 25 -18.07 2.88 -21.78
CA LEU A 25 -17.90 1.62 -22.51
C LEU A 25 -18.89 0.54 -22.08
N TYR A 26 -19.20 0.48 -20.78
CA TYR A 26 -20.21 -0.44 -20.26
C TYR A 26 -21.61 -0.09 -20.75
N LEU A 27 -21.99 1.20 -20.73
CA LEU A 27 -23.30 1.65 -21.17
C LEU A 27 -23.50 1.47 -22.69
N ASP A 28 -22.46 1.70 -23.49
CA ASP A 28 -22.52 1.61 -24.95
C ASP A 28 -22.32 0.17 -25.48
N GLY A 29 -21.33 -0.55 -24.93
CA GLY A 29 -20.89 -1.86 -25.43
C GLY A 29 -21.16 -3.04 -24.51
N GLY A 30 -21.75 -2.82 -23.33
CA GLY A 30 -22.02 -3.85 -22.34
C GLY A 30 -20.79 -4.35 -21.58
N LEU A 31 -21.02 -5.35 -20.72
CA LEU A 31 -20.00 -5.86 -19.79
C LEU A 31 -18.75 -6.41 -20.49
N ASP A 32 -18.90 -7.12 -21.61
CA ASP A 32 -17.78 -7.77 -22.28
C ASP A 32 -16.81 -6.78 -22.94
N VAL A 33 -17.32 -5.64 -23.42
CA VAL A 33 -16.49 -4.55 -23.96
C VAL A 33 -15.72 -3.87 -22.83
N ALA A 34 -16.41 -3.47 -21.76
CA ALA A 34 -15.79 -2.84 -20.60
C ALA A 34 -14.75 -3.76 -19.94
N ARG A 35 -15.07 -5.04 -19.77
CA ARG A 35 -14.17 -6.05 -19.20
C ARG A 35 -12.88 -6.18 -20.01
N ARG A 36 -13.00 -6.34 -21.34
CA ARG A 36 -11.81 -6.46 -22.21
C ARG A 36 -10.94 -5.23 -22.15
N PHE A 37 -11.54 -4.04 -22.17
CA PHE A 37 -10.80 -2.79 -22.03
C PHE A 37 -10.01 -2.76 -20.72
N VAL A 38 -10.70 -2.91 -19.58
CA VAL A 38 -10.05 -2.87 -18.25
C VAL A 38 -8.93 -3.90 -18.15
N LEU A 39 -9.20 -5.17 -18.48
CA LEU A 39 -8.19 -6.23 -18.38
C LEU A 39 -6.96 -5.94 -19.25
N SER A 40 -7.15 -5.39 -20.46
CA SER A 40 -6.03 -5.02 -21.33
C SER A 40 -5.26 -3.80 -20.81
N SER A 41 -5.95 -2.85 -20.16
CA SER A 41 -5.35 -1.61 -19.65
C SER A 41 -4.48 -1.82 -18.41
N VAL A 42 -4.70 -2.88 -17.64
CA VAL A 42 -3.96 -3.17 -16.39
C VAL A 42 -3.27 -4.54 -16.39
N ALA A 43 -3.17 -5.20 -17.56
CA ALA A 43 -2.61 -6.56 -17.66
C ALA A 43 -1.17 -6.64 -17.13
N GLU A 44 -0.34 -5.64 -17.43
CA GLU A 44 1.05 -5.59 -16.98
C GLU A 44 1.14 -5.42 -15.46
N GLU A 45 0.32 -4.55 -14.87
CA GLU A 45 0.21 -4.33 -13.43
C GLU A 45 -0.26 -5.60 -12.72
N ILE A 46 -1.29 -6.28 -13.25
CA ILE A 46 -1.73 -7.58 -12.73
C ILE A 46 -0.58 -8.58 -12.77
N GLY A 47 0.15 -8.64 -13.89
CA GLY A 47 1.33 -9.50 -14.03
C GLY A 47 2.40 -9.21 -12.97
N ARG A 48 2.71 -7.93 -12.73
CA ARG A 48 3.63 -7.49 -11.68
C ARG A 48 3.15 -7.85 -10.28
N VAL A 49 1.85 -7.73 -10.00
CA VAL A 49 1.26 -8.18 -8.71
C VAL A 49 1.44 -9.68 -8.53
N ILE A 50 1.10 -10.47 -9.55
CA ILE A 50 1.24 -11.92 -9.52
C ILE A 50 2.70 -12.35 -9.35
N ALA A 51 3.63 -11.64 -9.98
CA ALA A 51 5.08 -11.89 -9.86
C ALA A 51 5.66 -11.51 -8.48
N GLY A 52 4.87 -10.87 -7.61
CA GLY A 52 5.34 -10.34 -6.33
C GLY A 52 6.10 -9.01 -6.44
N ASP A 53 6.14 -8.41 -7.64
CA ASP A 53 6.78 -7.12 -7.89
C ASP A 53 5.90 -5.94 -7.47
N ALA A 54 4.58 -6.15 -7.38
CA ALA A 54 3.73 -5.14 -6.78
C ALA A 54 4.00 -5.12 -5.28
N LEU A 55 4.68 -4.05 -4.88
CA LEU A 55 4.74 -3.53 -3.52
C LEU A 55 3.32 -3.33 -2.98
N VAL A 56 2.65 -4.41 -2.59
CA VAL A 56 1.53 -4.28 -1.66
C VAL A 56 2.15 -3.68 -0.42
N ASP A 57 1.58 -2.55 -0.01
CA ASP A 57 2.02 -1.77 1.13
C ASP A 57 2.27 -2.71 2.33
N PRO A 58 3.52 -2.82 2.83
CA PRO A 58 3.89 -3.76 3.89
C PRO A 58 2.97 -3.72 5.12
N LYS A 59 2.41 -2.54 5.46
CA LYS A 59 1.44 -2.45 6.57
C LYS A 59 0.13 -3.15 6.23
N THR A 60 -0.35 -3.00 5.00
CA THR A 60 -1.58 -3.66 4.53
C THR A 60 -1.39 -5.18 4.50
N GLN A 61 -0.28 -5.67 3.95
CA GLN A 61 0.04 -7.10 3.95
C GLN A 61 0.13 -7.67 5.37
N LEU A 62 0.83 -6.98 6.27
CA LEU A 62 0.96 -7.43 7.65
C LEU A 62 -0.41 -7.45 8.36
N GLN A 63 -1.24 -6.45 8.13
CA GLN A 63 -2.58 -6.38 8.70
C GLN A 63 -3.45 -7.55 8.22
N GLU A 64 -3.49 -7.82 6.92
CA GLU A 64 -4.25 -8.95 6.35
C GLU A 64 -3.76 -10.29 6.91
N LEU A 65 -2.44 -10.48 6.98
CA LEU A 65 -1.84 -11.72 7.48
C LEU A 65 -2.15 -11.96 8.96
N VAL A 66 -2.02 -10.93 9.80
CA VAL A 66 -2.29 -11.03 11.25
C VAL A 66 -3.79 -11.24 11.51
N GLN A 67 -4.65 -10.51 10.80
CA GLN A 67 -6.11 -10.67 10.90
C GLN A 67 -6.56 -12.06 10.45
N ALA A 68 -6.00 -12.58 9.35
CA ALA A 68 -6.32 -13.93 8.86
C ALA A 68 -5.91 -15.03 9.84
N ARG A 69 -4.82 -14.84 10.60
CA ARG A 69 -4.34 -15.84 11.57
C ARG A 69 -5.14 -15.83 12.87
N GLN A 70 -5.38 -14.66 13.46
CA GLN A 70 -5.88 -14.58 14.84
C GLN A 70 -6.93 -13.48 15.09
N GLN A 71 -7.51 -12.87 14.05
CA GLN A 71 -8.51 -11.79 14.16
C GLN A 71 -8.04 -10.55 14.95
N GLU A 72 -6.73 -10.39 15.12
CA GLU A 72 -6.13 -9.22 15.78
C GLU A 72 -5.55 -8.24 14.75
N THR A 73 -5.24 -7.02 15.18
CA THR A 73 -4.63 -5.99 14.32
C THR A 73 -3.26 -5.58 14.89
N PRO A 74 -2.20 -5.51 14.06
CA PRO A 74 -0.88 -5.08 14.52
C PRO A 74 -0.90 -3.62 14.98
N MET A 75 -0.24 -3.33 16.10
CA MET A 75 -0.15 -1.99 16.68
C MET A 75 1.20 -1.35 16.39
N TYR A 76 1.23 -0.07 16.02
CA TYR A 76 2.46 0.66 15.75
C TYR A 76 2.73 1.68 16.86
N ARG A 77 3.96 1.72 17.37
CA ARG A 77 4.39 2.66 18.40
C ARG A 77 5.65 3.41 17.98
N LEU A 78 5.59 4.74 17.99
CA LEU A 78 6.77 5.57 17.84
C LEU A 78 7.60 5.51 19.13
N VAL A 79 8.80 4.94 19.04
CA VAL A 79 9.68 4.74 20.20
C VAL A 79 10.83 5.73 20.27
N LYS A 80 11.22 6.32 19.13
CA LYS A 80 12.29 7.31 19.09
C LYS A 80 12.08 8.32 17.98
N THR A 81 12.44 9.58 18.27
CA THR A 81 12.55 10.65 17.28
C THR A 81 13.86 11.38 17.53
N GLU A 82 14.71 11.48 16.53
CA GLU A 82 16.06 12.04 16.67
C GLU A 82 16.50 12.82 15.43
N GLY A 83 17.46 13.73 15.61
CA GLY A 83 17.98 14.59 14.55
C GLY A 83 17.29 15.96 14.44
N PRO A 84 17.91 16.92 13.72
CA PRO A 84 17.37 18.26 13.55
C PRO A 84 16.10 18.24 12.67
N ASP A 85 15.29 19.28 12.69
CA ASP A 85 13.96 19.26 12.05
C ASP A 85 13.99 18.94 10.55
N HIS A 86 15.00 19.43 9.82
CA HIS A 86 15.21 19.12 8.40
C HIS A 86 15.86 17.74 8.17
N ASN A 87 16.35 17.09 9.23
CA ASN A 87 17.03 15.79 9.18
C ASN A 87 16.49 14.77 10.20
N LYS A 88 15.20 14.86 10.53
CA LYS A 88 14.58 14.06 11.59
C LYS A 88 14.40 12.60 11.15
N THR A 89 14.70 11.69 12.07
CA THR A 89 14.54 10.24 11.91
C THR A 89 13.56 9.76 12.96
N PHE A 90 12.58 8.96 12.52
CA PHE A 90 11.57 8.33 13.35
C PHE A 90 11.89 6.84 13.45
N THR A 91 11.80 6.28 14.64
CA THR A 91 11.88 4.83 14.88
C THR A 91 10.53 4.36 15.40
N VAL A 92 9.93 3.39 14.71
CA VAL A 92 8.63 2.81 15.03
C VAL A 92 8.78 1.31 15.20
N GLU A 93 8.15 0.77 16.23
CA GLU A 93 8.02 -0.65 16.45
C GLU A 93 6.61 -1.11 16.09
N VAL A 94 6.50 -2.30 15.49
CA VAL A 94 5.22 -2.99 15.30
C VAL A 94 5.07 -4.12 16.32
N TYR A 95 3.94 -4.09 17.00
CA TYR A 95 3.55 -5.01 18.05
C TYR A 95 2.43 -5.91 17.57
N TRP A 96 2.52 -7.19 17.92
CA TRP A 96 1.44 -8.16 17.80
C TRP A 96 1.55 -9.13 18.98
N GLN A 97 0.45 -9.30 19.71
CA GLN A 97 0.39 -10.07 20.98
C GLN A 97 1.40 -9.59 22.03
N ASP A 98 1.47 -8.27 22.24
CA ASP A 98 2.41 -7.62 23.15
C ASP A 98 3.90 -7.90 22.88
N GLN A 99 4.23 -8.56 21.76
CA GLN A 99 5.59 -8.79 21.32
C GLN A 99 5.94 -7.85 20.18
N VAL A 100 7.20 -7.39 20.14
CA VAL A 100 7.73 -6.63 19.02
C VAL A 100 8.09 -7.59 17.89
N TRP A 101 7.46 -7.41 16.74
CA TRP A 101 7.70 -8.21 15.54
C TRP A 101 8.64 -7.54 14.55
N GLY A 102 8.74 -6.20 14.58
CA GLY A 102 9.68 -5.45 13.73
C GLY A 102 9.91 -4.02 14.20
N THR A 103 11.05 -3.44 13.83
CA THR A 103 11.51 -2.09 14.18
C THR A 103 11.96 -1.32 12.94
N GLY A 104 11.14 -0.40 12.48
CA GLY A 104 11.43 0.40 11.28
C GLY A 104 11.96 1.78 11.61
N ARG A 105 12.86 2.29 10.74
CA ARG A 105 13.33 3.68 10.76
C ARG A 105 12.99 4.40 9.47
N GLY A 106 12.68 5.68 9.56
CA GLY A 106 12.32 6.47 8.39
C GLY A 106 12.39 7.97 8.61
N ARG A 107 12.35 8.70 7.49
CA ARG A 107 12.34 10.18 7.41
C ARG A 107 10.98 10.79 7.75
N SER A 108 9.96 9.95 7.81
CA SER A 108 8.61 10.26 8.26
C SER A 108 8.09 9.11 9.10
N LYS A 109 7.08 9.36 9.93
CA LYS A 109 6.41 8.30 10.69
C LYS A 109 5.88 7.20 9.79
N LYS A 110 5.24 7.56 8.66
CA LYS A 110 4.74 6.60 7.66
C LYS A 110 5.87 5.71 7.11
N ALA A 111 7.02 6.29 6.76
CA ALA A 111 8.15 5.52 6.25
C ALA A 111 8.71 4.55 7.30
N ALA A 112 8.80 4.99 8.57
CA ALA A 112 9.23 4.15 9.67
C ALA A 112 8.24 2.99 9.94
N GLU A 113 6.94 3.25 9.89
CA GLU A 113 5.90 2.22 10.02
C GLU A 113 5.97 1.17 8.90
N GLN A 114 6.16 1.59 7.64
CA GLN A 114 6.32 0.66 6.52
C GLN A 114 7.55 -0.24 6.68
N ALA A 115 8.67 0.34 7.13
CA ALA A 115 9.88 -0.42 7.40
C ALA A 115 9.68 -1.45 8.53
N ALA A 116 8.95 -1.06 9.60
CA ALA A 116 8.66 -1.95 10.72
C ALA A 116 7.77 -3.12 10.28
N ALA A 117 6.77 -2.85 9.44
CA ALA A 117 5.88 -3.85 8.90
C ALA A 117 6.60 -4.85 8.00
N LYS A 118 7.53 -4.36 7.16
CA LYS A 118 8.36 -5.20 6.31
C LYS A 118 9.21 -6.17 7.13
N GLU A 119 9.90 -5.67 8.16
CA GLU A 119 10.71 -6.52 9.05
C GLU A 119 9.86 -7.60 9.75
N ALA A 120 8.64 -7.24 10.19
CA ALA A 120 7.74 -8.21 10.78
C ALA A 120 7.29 -9.30 9.78
N LEU A 121 6.99 -8.92 8.53
CA LEU A 121 6.67 -9.88 7.47
C LEU A 121 7.84 -10.83 7.18
N ASP A 122 9.05 -10.30 7.07
CA ASP A 122 10.27 -11.09 6.85
C ASP A 122 10.48 -12.10 8.00
N ARG A 123 10.30 -11.66 9.25
CA ARG A 123 10.40 -12.52 10.43
C ARG A 123 9.35 -13.63 10.46
N ILE A 124 8.11 -13.31 10.09
CA ILE A 124 7.02 -14.29 10.00
C ILE A 124 7.30 -15.32 8.91
N ALA A 125 7.86 -14.90 7.76
CA ALA A 125 8.23 -15.80 6.68
C ALA A 125 9.31 -16.81 7.11
N VAL A 126 10.33 -16.36 7.86
CA VAL A 126 11.40 -17.24 8.38
C VAL A 126 10.90 -18.20 9.45
N THR A 127 9.97 -17.78 10.32
CA THR A 127 9.44 -18.64 11.41
C THR A 127 8.57 -19.79 10.88
N ASN A 128 8.07 -19.67 9.65
CA ASN A 128 7.22 -20.65 8.98
C ASN A 128 7.98 -21.62 8.05
N ALA A 129 9.30 -21.46 7.91
CA ALA A 129 10.18 -22.34 7.12
C ALA A 129 10.87 -23.38 8.01
#